data_AF-A0ABD6C7Q5-F1
#
_entry.id   AF-A0ABD6C7Q5-F1
#
_cell.length_a   1.000
_cell.length_b   1.000
_cell.length_c   1.000
_cell.angle_alpha   90.00
_cell.angle_beta   90.00
_cell.angle_gamma   90.00
#
_symmetry.space_group_name_H-M   'P 1'
#
loop_
_entity.id
_entity.type
_entity.pdbx_description
1 polymer ?
#
loop_
_entity_poly.entity_id
_entity_poly.type
_entity_poly.pdbx_seq_one_letter_code
_entity_poly.pdbx_strand_id
1 'polypeptide(L)'
;MLDQLLGRAELKARIADLEDEKEHLERQLDAEQERRADAASARQEAEKRVNRLEDRIAELEGTVDRLEGDDGGHLDFRRTERLRGERLTEVLDRLDSVETEREGALTAYVDADVPDRVRDALGERAALVSRAAPCLVCVDDAGLVSTALSVPAPPAPFAEWSAGFSFERSWLEPTGEFTLALVRSDLFAMGEYDGRERTAFHGFDSELKSQHSKGGFSQARFERLRNEQIDTHVDRCLEALDERETERLYVVGERTVLGEFSDVADATATVDATGDPEDALADAFHDFWTVKLRGL
;
A
#
# COMPACT_ATOMS: atom_id res chain seq x y z
N MET A 1 -36.94 -68.84 -27.88
CA MET A 1 -35.90 -69.27 -28.84
C MET A 1 -35.90 -68.48 -30.16
N LEU A 2 -37.01 -67.89 -30.63
CA LEU A 2 -37.02 -67.00 -31.82
C LEU A 2 -36.50 -65.56 -31.55
N ASP A 3 -36.62 -65.05 -30.32
CA ASP A 3 -36.18 -63.69 -29.95
C ASP A 3 -34.64 -63.54 -29.84
N GLN A 4 -33.89 -64.64 -29.68
CA GLN A 4 -32.42 -64.66 -29.68
C GLN A 4 -31.82 -64.75 -31.09
N LEU A 5 -32.56 -65.31 -32.07
CA LEU A 5 -32.10 -65.50 -33.46
C LEU A 5 -32.30 -64.25 -34.35
N LEU A 6 -33.03 -63.24 -33.87
CA LEU A 6 -33.37 -62.03 -34.63
C LEU A 6 -32.81 -60.72 -34.02
N GLY A 7 -31.85 -60.80 -33.10
CA GLY A 7 -31.18 -59.62 -32.51
C GLY A 7 -32.07 -58.74 -31.59
N ARG A 8 -33.35 -59.08 -31.44
CA ARG A 8 -34.32 -58.32 -30.65
C ARG A 8 -34.02 -58.34 -29.14
N ALA A 9 -33.47 -59.45 -28.64
CA ALA A 9 -33.05 -59.55 -27.24
C ALA A 9 -31.87 -58.61 -26.93
N GLU A 10 -30.90 -58.50 -27.85
CA GLU A 10 -29.74 -57.61 -27.71
C GLU A 10 -30.14 -56.13 -27.81
N LEU A 11 -31.04 -55.80 -28.74
CA LEU A 11 -31.60 -54.44 -28.84
C LEU A 11 -32.42 -54.05 -27.60
N LYS A 12 -33.18 -54.98 -27.01
CA LYS A 12 -33.89 -54.72 -25.75
C LYS A 12 -32.93 -54.49 -24.58
N ALA A 13 -31.85 -55.26 -24.50
CA ALA A 13 -30.81 -55.05 -23.49
C ALA A 13 -30.14 -53.68 -23.67
N ARG A 14 -29.81 -53.30 -24.91
CA ARG A 14 -29.23 -51.98 -25.19
C ARG A 14 -30.17 -50.83 -24.92
N ILE A 15 -31.47 -50.99 -25.16
CA ILE A 15 -32.49 -50.00 -24.81
C ILE A 15 -32.55 -49.85 -23.29
N ALA A 16 -32.58 -50.94 -22.53
CA ALA A 16 -32.58 -50.90 -21.08
C ALA A 16 -31.31 -50.20 -20.53
N ASP A 17 -30.13 -50.54 -21.05
CA ASP A 17 -28.87 -49.88 -20.65
C ASP A 17 -28.89 -48.37 -20.95
N LEU A 18 -29.44 -47.97 -22.10
CA LEU A 18 -29.55 -46.55 -22.48
C LEU A 18 -30.59 -45.81 -21.66
N GLU A 19 -31.69 -46.47 -21.26
CA GLU A 19 -32.70 -45.91 -20.37
C GLU A 19 -32.12 -45.70 -18.96
N ASP A 20 -31.35 -46.66 -18.44
CA ASP A 20 -30.64 -46.55 -17.16
C ASP A 20 -29.56 -45.44 -17.20
N GLU A 21 -28.79 -45.35 -18.29
CA GLU A 21 -27.79 -44.30 -18.49
C GLU A 21 -28.45 -42.92 -18.59
N LYS A 22 -29.58 -42.81 -19.29
CA LYS A 22 -30.37 -41.58 -19.38
C LYS A 22 -30.86 -41.15 -17.99
N GLU A 23 -31.43 -42.06 -17.21
CA GLU A 23 -31.92 -41.76 -15.87
C GLU A 23 -30.77 -41.38 -14.91
N HIS A 24 -29.57 -41.96 -15.10
CA HIS A 24 -28.39 -41.55 -14.36
C HIS A 24 -27.93 -40.13 -14.72
N LEU A 25 -27.89 -39.79 -16.01
CA LEU A 25 -27.50 -38.46 -16.50
C LEU A 25 -28.51 -37.38 -16.10
N GLU A 26 -29.81 -37.68 -16.13
CA GLU A 26 -30.87 -36.77 -15.66
C GLU A 26 -30.67 -36.45 -14.17
N ARG A 27 -30.43 -37.47 -13.32
CA ARG A 27 -30.14 -37.26 -11.89
C ARG A 27 -28.88 -36.44 -11.65
N GLN A 28 -27.82 -36.64 -12.44
CA GLN A 28 -26.61 -35.84 -12.32
C GLN A 28 -26.85 -34.38 -12.72
N LEU A 29 -27.62 -34.15 -13.78
CA LEU A 29 -27.96 -32.82 -14.25
C LEU A 29 -28.78 -32.06 -13.21
N ASP A 30 -29.79 -32.71 -12.62
CA ASP A 30 -30.62 -32.10 -11.58
C ASP A 30 -29.79 -31.72 -10.35
N ALA A 31 -28.90 -32.60 -9.89
CA ALA A 31 -28.01 -32.35 -8.76
C ALA A 31 -26.99 -31.22 -9.04
N GLU A 32 -26.57 -31.01 -10.29
CA GLU A 32 -25.74 -29.88 -10.68
C GLU A 32 -26.54 -28.57 -10.81
N GLN A 33 -27.77 -28.64 -11.29
CA GLN A 33 -28.67 -27.48 -11.35
C GLN A 33 -28.99 -26.97 -9.95
N GLU A 34 -29.26 -27.87 -9.00
CA GLU A 34 -29.50 -27.53 -7.60
C GLU A 34 -28.25 -26.86 -6.98
N ARG A 35 -27.07 -27.46 -7.15
CA ARG A 35 -25.80 -26.86 -6.68
C ARG A 35 -25.53 -25.48 -7.27
N ARG A 36 -25.89 -25.24 -8.53
CA ARG A 36 -25.78 -23.90 -9.15
C ARG A 36 -26.76 -22.90 -8.55
N ALA A 37 -27.99 -23.32 -8.28
CA ALA A 37 -29.01 -22.46 -7.66
C ALA A 37 -28.59 -22.06 -6.24
N ASP A 38 -28.05 -22.99 -5.46
CA ASP A 38 -27.54 -22.73 -4.11
C ASP A 38 -26.35 -21.77 -4.13
N ALA A 39 -25.39 -21.98 -5.04
CA ALA A 39 -24.24 -21.09 -5.18
C ALA A 39 -24.64 -19.68 -5.60
N ALA A 40 -25.61 -19.55 -6.52
CA ALA A 40 -26.15 -18.25 -6.92
C ALA A 40 -26.86 -17.55 -5.75
N SER A 41 -27.58 -18.30 -4.92
CA SER A 41 -28.27 -17.78 -3.74
C SER A 41 -27.26 -17.30 -2.69
N ALA A 42 -26.24 -18.10 -2.38
CA ALA A 42 -25.16 -17.73 -1.47
C ALA A 42 -24.41 -16.47 -1.93
N ARG A 43 -24.16 -16.35 -3.24
CA ARG A 43 -23.57 -15.14 -3.82
C ARG A 43 -24.45 -13.91 -3.62
N GLN A 44 -25.75 -14.01 -3.89
CA GLN A 44 -26.68 -12.90 -3.68
C GLN A 44 -26.76 -12.49 -2.20
N GLU A 45 -26.67 -13.45 -1.27
CA GLU A 45 -26.62 -13.15 0.16
C GLU A 45 -25.34 -12.42 0.56
N ALA A 46 -24.20 -12.82 0.00
CA ALA A 46 -22.92 -12.14 0.20
C ALA A 46 -22.96 -10.71 -0.36
N GLU A 47 -23.47 -10.51 -1.58
CA GLU A 47 -23.64 -9.18 -2.20
C GLU A 47 -24.56 -8.29 -1.34
N LYS A 48 -25.69 -8.82 -0.85
CA LYS A 48 -26.56 -8.10 0.09
C LYS A 48 -25.85 -7.72 1.39
N ARG A 49 -24.92 -8.56 1.88
CA ARG A 49 -24.13 -8.27 3.08
C ARG A 49 -23.13 -7.15 2.80
N VAL A 50 -22.45 -7.16 1.66
CA VAL A 50 -21.54 -6.09 1.25
C VAL A 50 -22.29 -4.77 1.18
N ASN A 51 -23.41 -4.70 0.46
CA ASN A 51 -24.19 -3.46 0.36
C ASN A 51 -24.63 -2.94 1.74
N ARG A 52 -25.07 -3.83 2.64
CA ARG A 52 -25.41 -3.43 4.02
C ARG A 52 -24.21 -2.90 4.81
N LEU A 53 -23.02 -3.45 4.58
CA LEU A 53 -21.80 -2.97 5.22
C LEU A 53 -21.37 -1.62 4.64
N GLU A 54 -21.45 -1.44 3.33
CA GLU A 54 -21.19 -0.16 2.65
C GLU A 54 -22.15 0.93 3.12
N ASP A 55 -23.45 0.64 3.19
CA ASP A 55 -24.45 1.56 3.74
C ASP A 55 -24.12 1.95 5.20
N ARG A 56 -23.63 0.99 5.99
CA ARG A 56 -23.22 1.24 7.39
C ARG A 56 -21.94 2.06 7.47
N ILE A 57 -20.98 1.84 6.57
CA ILE A 57 -19.76 2.66 6.47
C ILE A 57 -20.17 4.10 6.14
N ALA A 58 -21.01 4.32 5.13
CA ALA A 58 -21.47 5.66 4.77
C ALA A 58 -22.24 6.35 5.91
N GLU A 59 -23.05 5.61 6.68
CA GLU A 59 -23.72 6.13 7.87
C GLU A 59 -22.74 6.50 9.00
N LEU A 60 -21.71 5.67 9.20
CA LEU A 60 -20.66 5.93 10.19
C LEU A 60 -19.79 7.12 9.78
N GLU A 61 -19.37 7.21 8.52
CA GLU A 61 -18.67 8.37 7.96
C GLU A 61 -19.50 9.64 8.16
N GLY A 62 -20.78 9.64 7.80
CA GLY A 62 -21.67 10.79 8.04
C GLY A 62 -21.99 11.05 9.52
N THR A 63 -21.67 10.13 10.43
CA THR A 63 -21.74 10.35 11.89
C THR A 63 -20.43 10.94 12.40
N VAL A 64 -19.30 10.46 11.90
CA VAL A 64 -17.97 11.05 12.14
C VAL A 64 -17.96 12.49 11.65
N ASP A 65 -18.38 12.78 10.42
CA ASP A 65 -18.47 14.14 9.87
C ASP A 65 -19.34 15.08 10.75
N ARG A 66 -20.41 14.54 11.34
CA ARG A 66 -21.28 15.32 12.24
C ARG A 66 -20.66 15.53 13.61
N LEU A 67 -19.98 14.53 14.16
CA LEU A 67 -19.25 14.65 15.43
C LEU A 67 -18.04 15.59 15.27
N GLU A 68 -17.38 15.55 14.12
CA GLU A 68 -16.32 16.50 13.72
C GLU A 68 -16.86 17.92 13.47
N GLY A 69 -18.13 18.05 13.11
CA GLY A 69 -18.79 19.34 12.82
C GLY A 69 -19.41 20.05 14.03
N ASP A 70 -19.68 19.36 15.14
CA ASP A 70 -20.42 19.91 16.31
C ASP A 70 -19.54 20.17 17.55
N ASP A 71 -18.26 19.77 17.54
CA ASP A 71 -17.25 20.19 18.52
C ASP A 71 -16.50 21.44 18.01
N GLY A 72 -16.54 22.51 18.80
CA GLY A 72 -16.05 23.84 18.41
C GLY A 72 -14.60 23.87 17.88
N GLY A 73 -14.44 24.35 16.64
CA GLY A 73 -13.18 24.83 16.08
C GLY A 73 -12.20 23.75 15.64
N HIS A 74 -12.46 23.12 14.49
CA HIS A 74 -11.50 22.19 13.88
C HIS A 74 -10.17 22.91 13.63
N LEU A 75 -9.10 22.48 14.31
CA LEU A 75 -7.75 22.94 14.05
C LEU A 75 -7.34 22.42 12.67
N ASP A 76 -7.02 23.34 11.77
CA ASP A 76 -6.50 23.04 10.44
C ASP A 76 -5.03 23.45 10.34
N PHE A 77 -4.29 22.75 9.48
CA PHE A 77 -2.91 23.10 9.19
C PHE A 77 -2.85 24.53 8.63
N ARG A 78 -2.06 25.39 9.27
CA ARG A 78 -1.84 26.78 8.82
C ARG A 78 -1.32 26.84 7.39
N ARG A 79 -0.56 25.83 6.99
CA ARG A 79 0.00 25.69 5.63
C ARG A 79 0.24 24.22 5.33
N THR A 80 0.11 23.82 4.07
CA THR A 80 0.66 22.57 3.54
C THR A 80 1.45 22.87 2.27
N GLU A 81 2.68 22.36 2.15
CA GLU A 81 3.56 22.54 1.00
C GLU A 81 4.28 21.22 0.68
N ARG A 82 4.39 20.87 -0.61
CA ARG A 82 5.24 19.77 -1.09
C ARG A 82 6.61 20.34 -1.48
N LEU A 83 7.66 19.87 -0.82
CA LEU A 83 9.02 20.35 -0.94
C LEU A 83 9.90 19.27 -1.60
N ARG A 84 10.79 19.70 -2.49
CA ARG A 84 11.77 18.84 -3.18
C ARG A 84 12.95 19.67 -3.66
N GLY A 85 14.07 19.00 -3.95
CA GLY A 85 15.27 19.63 -4.52
C GLY A 85 15.73 20.85 -3.73
N GLU A 86 16.16 21.90 -4.42
CA GLU A 86 16.67 23.15 -3.82
C GLU A 86 15.69 23.78 -2.82
N ARG A 87 14.37 23.67 -3.09
CA ARG A 87 13.35 24.25 -2.21
C ARG A 87 13.25 23.51 -0.88
N LEU A 88 13.46 22.19 -0.87
CA LEU A 88 13.55 21.43 0.37
C LEU A 88 14.83 21.80 1.12
N THR A 89 15.97 21.80 0.43
CA THR A 89 17.26 22.18 1.02
C THR A 89 17.19 23.55 1.70
N GLU A 90 16.61 24.56 1.04
CA GLU A 90 16.41 25.91 1.60
C GLU A 90 15.58 25.92 2.89
N VAL A 91 14.51 25.12 2.95
CA VAL A 91 13.66 25.01 4.13
C VAL A 91 14.40 24.33 5.28
N LEU A 92 15.15 23.27 4.98
CA LEU A 92 15.95 22.57 5.98
C LEU A 92 17.09 23.46 6.50
N ASP A 93 17.74 24.24 5.65
CA ASP A 93 18.76 25.23 6.06
C ASP A 93 18.15 26.27 7.01
N ARG A 94 16.90 26.69 6.77
CA ARG A 94 16.20 27.61 7.67
C ARG A 94 15.87 26.98 9.01
N LEU A 95 15.42 25.73 9.05
CA LEU A 95 15.18 25.02 10.30
C LEU A 95 16.48 24.85 11.08
N ASP A 96 17.56 24.45 10.40
CA ASP A 96 18.90 24.28 11.00
C ASP A 96 19.47 25.61 11.53
N SER A 97 19.09 26.74 10.95
CA SER A 97 19.52 28.08 11.41
C SER A 97 18.84 28.59 12.69
N VAL A 98 17.84 27.87 13.21
CA VAL A 98 17.14 28.27 14.44
C VAL A 98 18.00 27.93 15.64
N GLU A 99 18.48 28.98 16.31
CA GLU A 99 19.21 28.89 17.58
C GLU A 99 18.39 29.52 18.71
N THR A 100 18.33 28.84 19.85
CA THR A 100 17.60 29.19 21.06
C THR A 100 18.47 28.99 22.30
N GLU A 101 17.98 29.36 23.48
CA GLU A 101 18.62 28.93 24.73
C GLU A 101 18.47 27.41 24.91
N ARG A 102 19.17 26.84 25.90
CA ARG A 102 19.04 25.41 26.19
C ARG A 102 17.57 25.10 26.47
N GLU A 103 17.03 24.10 25.77
CA GLU A 103 15.65 23.65 25.86
C GLU A 103 14.61 24.57 25.18
N GLY A 104 15.03 25.41 24.23
CA GLY A 104 14.13 26.27 23.46
C GLY A 104 13.59 25.66 22.15
N ALA A 105 14.18 24.58 21.65
CA ALA A 105 13.75 23.93 20.42
C ALA A 105 13.43 22.44 20.62
N LEU A 106 12.17 22.06 20.41
CA LEU A 106 11.69 20.68 20.44
C LEU A 106 11.80 20.07 19.03
N THR A 107 12.48 18.94 18.93
CA THR A 107 12.41 18.06 17.77
C THR A 107 11.88 16.69 18.18
N ALA A 108 10.93 16.16 17.42
CA ALA A 108 10.39 14.84 17.67
C ALA A 108 10.06 14.12 16.36
N TYR A 109 10.53 12.89 16.20
CA TYR A 109 9.98 11.99 15.18
C TYR A 109 8.85 11.17 15.80
N VAL A 110 7.64 11.34 15.26
CA VAL A 110 6.41 10.70 15.70
C VAL A 110 5.97 9.71 14.63
N ASP A 111 5.88 8.43 14.99
CA ASP A 111 5.45 7.37 14.07
C ASP A 111 3.92 7.17 14.11
N ALA A 112 3.40 6.70 15.24
CA ALA A 112 1.96 6.52 15.45
C ALA A 112 1.43 7.36 16.63
N ASP A 113 2.01 7.17 17.82
CA ASP A 113 1.56 7.84 19.03
C ASP A 113 2.32 9.14 19.29
N VAL A 114 1.58 10.24 19.49
CA VAL A 114 2.18 11.53 19.86
C VAL A 114 2.83 11.40 21.25
N PRO A 115 4.10 11.80 21.46
CA PRO A 115 4.71 11.81 22.79
C PRO A 115 4.17 12.91 23.72
N ASP A 116 4.23 12.72 25.04
CA ASP A 116 3.77 13.73 26.01
C ASP A 116 4.49 15.07 25.86
N ARG A 117 5.81 15.05 25.59
CA ARG A 117 6.58 16.28 25.32
C ARG A 117 6.00 17.11 24.18
N VAL A 118 5.48 16.45 23.14
CA VAL A 118 4.84 17.11 21.99
C VAL A 118 3.45 17.62 22.37
N ARG A 119 2.69 16.85 23.16
CA ARG A 119 1.39 17.30 23.71
C ARG A 119 1.54 18.53 24.60
N ASP A 120 2.54 18.54 25.48
CA ASP A 120 2.80 19.64 26.39
C ASP A 120 3.20 20.92 25.63
N ALA A 121 4.01 20.79 24.58
CA ALA A 121 4.45 21.92 23.76
C ALA A 121 3.33 22.52 22.89
N LEU A 122 2.45 21.66 22.32
CA LEU A 122 1.45 22.08 21.34
C LEU A 122 0.04 22.27 21.91
N GLY A 123 -0.24 21.71 23.09
CA GLY A 123 -1.58 21.66 23.66
C GLY A 123 -2.58 21.02 22.71
N GLU A 124 -3.67 21.73 22.41
CA GLU A 124 -4.73 21.26 21.49
C GLU A 124 -4.19 20.98 20.08
N ARG A 125 -3.13 21.67 19.63
CA ARG A 125 -2.50 21.45 18.31
C ARG A 125 -1.81 20.10 18.17
N ALA A 126 -1.61 19.35 19.26
CA ALA A 126 -1.08 17.99 19.18
C ALA A 126 -1.98 17.05 18.33
N ALA A 127 -3.28 17.35 18.22
CA ALA A 127 -4.19 16.65 17.32
C ALA A 127 -3.76 16.75 15.83
N LEU A 128 -3.16 17.87 15.43
CA LEU A 128 -2.61 18.05 14.08
C LEU A 128 -1.40 17.15 13.82
N VAL A 129 -0.58 16.89 14.84
CA VAL A 129 0.55 15.95 14.74
C VAL A 129 0.02 14.54 14.54
N SER A 130 -0.99 14.13 15.30
CA SER A 130 -1.61 12.80 15.14
C SER A 130 -2.17 12.57 13.72
N ARG A 131 -2.69 13.62 13.07
CA ARG A 131 -3.14 13.59 11.67
C ARG A 131 -2.01 13.61 10.65
N ALA A 132 -0.85 14.13 11.04
CA ALA A 132 0.32 14.26 10.16
C ALA A 132 1.28 13.06 10.24
N ALA A 133 1.19 12.27 11.31
CA ALA A 133 2.03 11.11 11.59
C ALA A 133 1.93 10.05 10.46
N PRO A 134 3.04 9.38 10.11
CA PRO A 134 4.39 9.57 10.64
C PRO A 134 5.04 10.89 10.18
N CYS A 135 5.66 11.64 11.11
CA CYS A 135 6.24 12.95 10.83
C CYS A 135 7.35 13.39 11.81
N LEU A 136 8.24 14.26 11.32
CA LEU A 136 9.20 15.02 12.12
C LEU A 136 8.57 16.36 12.52
N VAL A 137 8.43 16.58 13.82
CA VAL A 137 7.89 17.80 14.44
C VAL A 137 9.04 18.70 14.86
N CYS A 138 8.97 19.98 14.48
CA CYS A 138 9.89 21.03 14.93
C CYS A 138 9.07 22.17 15.53
N VAL A 139 9.26 22.44 16.83
CA VAL A 139 8.54 23.48 17.58
C VAL A 139 9.51 24.25 18.46
N ASP A 140 9.51 25.58 18.40
CA ASP A 140 10.22 26.40 19.38
C ASP A 140 9.32 26.81 20.55
N ASP A 141 9.94 27.13 21.68
CA ASP A 141 9.29 27.58 22.90
C ASP A 141 8.58 28.94 22.75
N ALA A 142 9.07 29.80 21.84
CA ALA A 142 8.46 31.10 21.54
C ALA A 142 7.32 31.02 20.50
N GLY A 143 7.09 29.85 19.88
CA GLY A 143 6.01 29.62 18.91
C GLY A 143 6.21 30.30 17.55
N LEU A 144 7.44 30.68 17.21
CA LEU A 144 7.81 31.23 15.90
C LEU A 144 7.84 30.17 14.80
N VAL A 145 8.18 28.94 15.17
CA VAL A 145 8.29 27.74 14.35
C VAL A 145 7.40 26.66 14.95
N SER A 146 6.45 26.19 14.16
CA SER A 146 5.62 25.04 14.54
C SER A 146 5.27 24.29 13.26
N THR A 147 6.00 23.20 13.00
CA THR A 147 5.90 22.46 11.74
C THR A 147 5.95 20.95 11.95
N ALA A 148 5.36 20.23 11.01
CA ALA A 148 5.47 18.79 10.86
C ALA A 148 5.85 18.44 9.41
N LEU A 149 6.91 17.64 9.23
CA LEU A 149 7.43 17.20 7.93
C LEU A 149 7.24 15.69 7.78
N SER A 150 6.78 15.22 6.62
CA SER A 150 6.89 13.79 6.31
C SER A 150 8.34 13.37 6.14
N VAL A 151 8.70 12.16 6.52
CA VAL A 151 10.10 11.69 6.54
C VAL A 151 10.25 10.44 5.67
N PRO A 152 10.83 10.55 4.46
CA PRO A 152 11.04 9.40 3.56
C PRO A 152 11.89 8.28 4.16
N ALA A 153 12.97 8.61 4.85
CA ALA A 153 13.86 7.66 5.51
C ALA A 153 13.83 7.90 7.03
N PRO A 154 12.82 7.37 7.74
CA PRO A 154 12.54 7.74 9.12
C PRO A 154 13.58 7.19 10.12
N PRO A 155 13.93 7.97 11.16
CA PRO A 155 14.69 7.46 12.30
C PRO A 155 13.78 6.68 13.27
N ALA A 156 14.37 6.09 14.31
CA ALA A 156 13.59 5.59 15.44
C ALA A 156 12.83 6.76 16.13
N PRO A 157 11.61 6.54 16.66
CA PRO A 157 10.85 7.58 17.35
C PRO A 157 11.62 8.20 18.52
N PHE A 158 11.60 9.52 18.58
CA PHE A 158 12.26 10.29 19.64
C PHE A 158 11.53 11.62 19.88
N ALA A 159 11.80 12.25 21.03
CA ALA A 159 11.36 13.61 21.31
C ALA A 159 12.35 14.29 22.27
N GLU A 160 13.02 15.34 21.83
CA GLU A 160 14.06 16.02 22.61
C GLU A 160 13.99 17.54 22.49
N TRP A 161 14.33 18.20 23.59
CA TRP A 161 14.52 19.65 23.64
C TRP A 161 16.02 19.95 23.57
N SER A 162 16.40 20.91 22.74
CA SER A 162 17.78 21.34 22.59
C SER A 162 17.87 22.85 22.34
N ALA A 163 19.07 23.36 22.03
CA ALA A 163 19.26 24.76 21.62
C ALA A 163 18.92 25.01 20.14
N GLY A 164 18.63 23.97 19.36
CA GLY A 164 18.20 24.05 17.96
C GLY A 164 17.41 22.81 17.55
N PHE A 165 17.03 22.70 16.27
CA PHE A 165 16.38 21.48 15.78
C PHE A 165 17.40 20.40 15.45
N SER A 166 17.11 19.17 15.85
CA SER A 166 18.00 18.00 15.74
C SER A 166 17.47 17.03 14.71
N PHE A 167 18.04 17.04 13.50
CA PHE A 167 17.67 16.12 12.42
C PHE A 167 18.83 15.86 11.46
N GLU A 168 18.81 14.70 10.80
CA GLU A 168 19.77 14.39 9.75
C GLU A 168 19.18 14.65 8.37
N ARG A 169 20.00 15.20 7.47
CA ARG A 169 19.60 15.46 6.06
C ARG A 169 19.24 14.18 5.33
N SER A 170 19.88 13.07 5.66
CA SER A 170 19.62 11.72 5.11
C SER A 170 18.18 11.26 5.30
N TRP A 171 17.47 11.77 6.31
CA TRP A 171 16.08 11.40 6.57
C TRP A 171 15.10 12.01 5.56
N LEU A 172 15.48 13.15 4.96
CA LEU A 172 14.59 14.03 4.18
C LEU A 172 15.08 14.23 2.74
N GLU A 173 16.38 14.09 2.50
CA GLU A 173 17.02 14.29 1.20
C GLU A 173 17.82 13.04 0.77
N PRO A 174 17.85 12.76 -0.55
CA PRO A 174 18.68 11.68 -1.08
C PRO A 174 20.15 12.04 -0.94
N THR A 175 20.85 11.38 -0.01
CA THR A 175 22.25 11.64 0.31
C THR A 175 23.03 10.34 0.47
N GLY A 176 24.28 10.35 0.01
CA GLY A 176 25.14 9.17 -0.01
C GLY A 176 24.70 8.13 -1.03
N GLU A 177 25.31 6.95 -0.95
CA GLU A 177 25.04 5.82 -1.82
C GLU A 177 23.88 4.97 -1.29
N PHE A 178 22.89 4.68 -2.14
CA PHE A 178 21.74 3.83 -1.79
C PHE A 178 21.08 3.23 -3.03
N THR A 179 20.34 2.15 -2.83
CA THR A 179 19.44 1.56 -3.83
C THR A 179 18.00 1.99 -3.56
N LEU A 180 17.28 2.42 -4.59
CA LEU A 180 15.83 2.61 -4.53
C LEU A 180 15.17 1.65 -5.50
N ALA A 181 14.21 0.86 -5.01
CA ALA A 181 13.47 -0.12 -5.80
C ALA A 181 11.98 0.19 -5.81
N LEU A 182 11.39 0.23 -7.00
CA LEU A 182 9.97 0.21 -7.26
C LEU A 182 9.48 -1.23 -7.41
N VAL A 183 8.57 -1.65 -6.54
CA VAL A 183 7.94 -2.98 -6.56
C VAL A 183 6.43 -2.86 -6.77
N ARG A 184 5.92 -3.56 -7.77
CA ARG A 184 4.49 -3.70 -8.04
C ARG A 184 4.16 -5.16 -8.30
N SER A 185 2.88 -5.51 -8.39
CA SER A 185 2.49 -6.87 -8.73
C SER A 185 2.98 -7.28 -10.11
N ASP A 186 3.10 -6.34 -11.04
CA ASP A 186 3.44 -6.55 -12.46
C ASP A 186 4.73 -5.86 -12.90
N LEU A 187 5.42 -5.13 -12.02
CA LEU A 187 6.54 -4.27 -12.39
C LEU A 187 7.60 -4.26 -11.31
N PHE A 188 8.84 -4.44 -11.73
CA PHE A 188 10.01 -4.20 -10.91
C PHE A 188 10.96 -3.22 -11.59
N ALA A 189 11.47 -2.27 -10.83
CA ALA A 189 12.58 -1.45 -11.25
C ALA A 189 13.42 -1.09 -10.03
N MET A 190 14.73 -1.06 -10.17
CA MET A 190 15.64 -0.58 -9.15
C MET A 190 16.73 0.26 -9.77
N GLY A 191 17.21 1.23 -9.02
CA GLY A 191 18.36 2.04 -9.38
C GLY A 191 19.28 2.19 -8.18
N GLU A 192 20.57 2.27 -8.47
CA GLU A 192 21.57 2.70 -7.50
C GLU A 192 21.81 4.19 -7.69
N TYR A 193 21.99 4.90 -6.59
CA TYR A 193 22.07 6.35 -6.55
C TYR A 193 23.26 6.79 -5.70
N ASP A 194 23.95 7.82 -6.16
CA ASP A 194 24.80 8.68 -5.33
C ASP A 194 24.09 10.03 -5.19
N GLY A 195 23.41 10.21 -4.05
CA GLY A 195 22.51 11.32 -3.82
C GLY A 195 21.41 11.39 -4.88
N ARG A 196 21.49 12.38 -5.78
CA ARG A 196 20.47 12.62 -6.83
C ARG A 196 20.81 12.01 -8.17
N GLU A 197 22.03 11.50 -8.35
CA GLU A 197 22.48 10.90 -9.59
C GLU A 197 22.26 9.40 -9.57
N ARG A 198 21.57 8.86 -10.57
CA ARG A 198 21.40 7.40 -10.74
C ARG A 198 22.62 6.84 -11.46
N THR A 199 23.34 5.93 -10.80
CA THR A 199 24.58 5.33 -11.30
C THR A 199 24.34 3.99 -12.01
N ALA A 200 23.34 3.23 -11.59
CA ALA A 200 22.94 1.96 -12.20
C ALA A 200 21.41 1.81 -12.27
N PHE A 201 20.95 0.95 -13.17
CA PHE A 201 19.53 0.66 -13.36
C PHE A 201 19.30 -0.80 -13.74
N HIS A 202 18.29 -1.41 -13.15
CA HIS A 202 17.79 -2.73 -13.51
C HIS A 202 16.26 -2.73 -13.39
N GLY A 203 15.55 -3.28 -14.38
CA GLY A 203 14.10 -3.33 -14.32
C GLY A 203 13.50 -4.33 -15.30
N PHE A 204 12.33 -4.84 -14.97
CA PHE A 204 11.56 -5.78 -15.77
C PHE A 204 10.08 -5.71 -15.41
N ASP A 205 9.24 -6.05 -16.38
CA ASP A 205 7.82 -6.30 -16.16
C ASP A 205 7.56 -7.80 -15.94
N SER A 206 6.37 -8.11 -15.41
CA SER A 206 5.80 -9.44 -15.49
C SER A 206 4.46 -9.36 -16.21
N GLU A 207 4.27 -10.17 -17.26
CA GLU A 207 3.00 -10.27 -17.97
C GLU A 207 1.93 -10.94 -17.09
N LEU A 208 1.38 -10.21 -16.11
CA LEU A 208 0.23 -10.66 -15.33
C LEU A 208 -1.02 -10.61 -16.20
N LYS A 209 -1.77 -11.72 -16.26
CA LYS A 209 -3.05 -11.75 -16.98
C LYS A 209 -4.07 -10.88 -16.23
N SER A 210 -4.54 -9.83 -16.90
CA SER A 210 -5.52 -8.88 -16.35
C SER A 210 -6.89 -9.53 -16.10
N GLN A 211 -7.66 -8.99 -15.14
CA GLN A 211 -8.96 -9.51 -14.77
C GLN A 211 -9.95 -9.41 -15.95
N HIS A 212 -10.29 -10.54 -16.55
CA HIS A 212 -11.44 -10.62 -17.45
C HIS A 212 -12.72 -10.84 -16.65
N SER A 213 -13.59 -9.83 -16.68
CA SER A 213 -15.01 -9.87 -16.28
C SER A 213 -15.78 -10.91 -17.12
N LYS A 214 -15.62 -12.21 -16.83
CA LYS A 214 -16.51 -13.28 -17.30
C LYS A 214 -16.74 -14.32 -16.20
N GLY A 215 -17.72 -14.03 -15.35
CA GLY A 215 -18.63 -14.97 -14.70
C GLY A 215 -18.08 -16.23 -14.01
N GLY A 216 -17.99 -16.19 -12.68
CA GLY A 216 -18.67 -17.12 -11.76
C GLY A 216 -18.08 -18.52 -11.51
N PHE A 217 -17.38 -19.15 -12.46
CA PHE A 217 -16.81 -20.49 -12.25
C PHE A 217 -15.30 -20.58 -12.51
N SER A 218 -14.74 -19.61 -13.21
CA SER A 218 -13.32 -19.54 -13.54
C SER A 218 -12.55 -18.53 -12.67
N GLN A 219 -13.26 -17.66 -11.95
CA GLN A 219 -12.68 -16.55 -11.19
C GLN A 219 -11.73 -17.01 -10.07
N ALA A 220 -12.15 -17.93 -9.20
CA ALA A 220 -11.30 -18.41 -8.09
C ALA A 220 -10.02 -19.13 -8.57
N ARG A 221 -10.06 -19.80 -9.73
CA ARG A 221 -8.87 -20.42 -10.34
C ARG A 221 -7.93 -19.35 -10.93
N PHE A 222 -8.49 -18.31 -11.53
CA PHE A 222 -7.70 -17.18 -12.05
C PHE A 222 -7.06 -16.37 -10.92
N GLU A 223 -7.78 -16.10 -9.84
CA GLU A 223 -7.25 -15.39 -8.67
C GLU A 223 -6.10 -16.18 -8.02
N ARG A 224 -6.23 -17.51 -7.87
CA ARG A 224 -5.12 -18.36 -7.38
C ARG A 224 -3.90 -18.32 -8.29
N LEU A 225 -4.09 -18.51 -9.59
CA LEU A 225 -2.99 -18.45 -10.55
C LEU A 225 -2.32 -17.08 -10.53
N ARG A 226 -3.10 -16.00 -10.43
CA ARG A 226 -2.56 -14.64 -10.35
C ARG A 226 -1.77 -14.43 -9.06
N ASN A 227 -2.25 -14.90 -7.92
CA ASN A 227 -1.50 -14.80 -6.67
C ASN A 227 -0.18 -15.57 -6.75
N GLU A 228 -0.19 -16.80 -7.28
CA GLU A 228 1.03 -17.59 -7.50
C GLU A 228 2.02 -16.88 -8.44
N GLN A 229 1.52 -16.19 -9.47
CA GLN A 229 2.35 -15.36 -10.34
C GLN A 229 2.94 -14.13 -9.63
N ILE A 230 2.18 -13.51 -8.72
CA ILE A 230 2.64 -12.39 -7.90
C ILE A 230 3.73 -12.89 -6.93
N ASP A 231 3.51 -14.01 -6.25
CA ASP A 231 4.49 -14.59 -5.33
C ASP A 231 5.81 -14.88 -6.07
N THR A 232 5.72 -15.50 -7.25
CA THR A 232 6.90 -15.74 -8.12
C THR A 232 7.58 -14.44 -8.56
N HIS A 233 6.80 -13.38 -8.82
CA HIS A 233 7.35 -12.07 -9.17
C HIS A 233 8.07 -11.44 -7.97
N VAL A 234 7.49 -11.50 -6.78
CA VAL A 234 8.09 -11.02 -5.53
C VAL A 234 9.40 -11.74 -5.24
N ASP A 235 9.44 -13.07 -5.36
CA ASP A 235 10.68 -13.85 -5.21
C ASP A 235 11.78 -13.36 -6.15
N ARG A 236 11.45 -13.15 -7.43
CA ARG A 236 12.40 -12.61 -8.42
C ARG A 236 12.84 -11.18 -8.08
N CYS A 237 11.97 -10.36 -7.50
CA CYS A 237 12.35 -9.02 -7.03
C CYS A 237 13.36 -9.11 -5.88
N LEU A 238 13.13 -9.99 -4.91
CA LEU A 238 14.04 -10.22 -3.79
C LEU A 238 15.41 -10.71 -4.28
N GLU A 239 15.44 -11.66 -5.23
CA GLU A 239 16.68 -12.11 -5.87
C GLU A 239 17.44 -10.97 -6.54
N ALA A 240 16.75 -10.08 -7.26
CA ALA A 240 17.38 -8.92 -7.90
C ALA A 240 17.93 -7.91 -6.86
N LEU A 241 17.24 -7.73 -5.73
CA LEU A 241 17.68 -6.86 -4.65
C LEU A 241 18.93 -7.38 -3.93
N ASP A 242 19.13 -8.70 -3.89
CA ASP A 242 20.33 -9.31 -3.30
C ASP A 242 21.60 -9.07 -4.14
N GLU A 243 21.46 -8.70 -5.42
CA GLU A 243 22.58 -8.37 -6.30
C GLU A 243 23.07 -6.92 -6.15
N ARG A 244 22.42 -6.09 -5.32
CA ARG A 244 22.79 -4.68 -5.11
C ARG A 244 24.18 -4.52 -4.50
N GLU A 245 24.86 -3.44 -4.86
CA GLU A 245 26.19 -3.13 -4.30
C GLU A 245 26.13 -2.20 -3.07
N THR A 246 24.98 -1.56 -2.83
CA THR A 246 24.82 -0.58 -1.74
C THR A 246 24.26 -1.19 -0.45
N GLU A 247 24.66 -0.63 0.69
CA GLU A 247 24.17 -1.08 2.00
C GLU A 247 22.71 -0.65 2.24
N ARG A 248 22.34 0.59 1.86
CA ARG A 248 21.01 1.16 2.14
C ARG A 248 20.03 0.84 1.02
N LEU A 249 18.86 0.35 1.40
CA LEU A 249 17.79 -0.02 0.49
C LEU A 249 16.47 0.66 0.88
N TYR A 250 15.91 1.43 -0.06
CA TYR A 250 14.56 1.96 0.03
C TYR A 250 13.66 1.22 -0.96
N VAL A 251 12.55 0.67 -0.49
CA VAL A 251 11.59 -0.03 -1.34
C VAL A 251 10.28 0.75 -1.38
N VAL A 252 9.85 1.13 -2.56
CA VAL A 252 8.61 1.86 -2.79
C VAL A 252 7.72 1.09 -3.73
N GLY A 253 6.40 1.22 -3.60
CA GLY A 253 5.54 0.41 -4.45
C GLY A 253 4.07 0.41 -4.13
N GLU A 254 3.38 -0.58 -4.68
CA GLU A 254 1.99 -0.81 -4.34
C GLU A 254 1.87 -1.48 -2.96
N ARG A 255 0.87 -1.07 -2.19
CA ARG A 255 0.65 -1.56 -0.82
C ARG A 255 0.47 -3.08 -0.72
N THR A 256 0.00 -3.72 -1.78
CA THR A 256 -0.33 -5.16 -1.80
C THR A 256 0.89 -6.07 -1.75
N VAL A 257 2.05 -5.63 -2.24
CA VAL A 257 3.29 -6.42 -2.23
C VAL A 257 4.38 -5.82 -1.33
N LEU A 258 4.25 -4.55 -0.94
CA LEU A 258 5.27 -3.83 -0.19
C LEU A 258 5.62 -4.48 1.17
N GLY A 259 4.66 -5.16 1.79
CA GLY A 259 4.87 -5.86 3.06
C GLY A 259 5.89 -7.00 2.98
N GLU A 260 6.08 -7.60 1.81
CA GLU A 260 7.05 -8.69 1.60
C GLU A 260 8.51 -8.19 1.62
N PHE A 261 8.72 -6.88 1.58
CA PHE A 261 10.04 -6.26 1.56
C PHE A 261 10.42 -5.56 2.88
N SER A 262 9.53 -5.55 3.87
CA SER A 262 9.75 -4.82 5.13
C SER A 262 10.92 -5.34 5.96
N ASP A 263 11.31 -6.61 5.78
CA ASP A 263 12.43 -7.21 6.50
C ASP A 263 13.80 -6.90 5.87
N VAL A 264 13.84 -6.47 4.60
CA VAL A 264 15.08 -6.21 3.85
C VAL A 264 15.33 -4.72 3.60
N ALA A 265 14.29 -3.89 3.64
CA ALA A 265 14.36 -2.47 3.35
C ALA A 265 14.61 -1.65 4.63
N ASP A 266 15.43 -0.61 4.52
CA ASP A 266 15.62 0.39 5.58
C ASP A 266 14.39 1.30 5.73
N ALA A 267 13.69 1.56 4.62
CA ALA A 267 12.42 2.25 4.63
C ALA A 267 11.52 1.78 3.49
N THR A 268 10.21 1.82 3.74
CA THR A 268 9.20 1.51 2.72
C THR A 268 8.17 2.62 2.56
N ALA A 269 7.70 2.88 1.34
CA ALA A 269 6.61 3.81 1.09
C ALA A 269 5.72 3.40 -0.08
N THR A 270 4.44 3.74 0.00
CA THR A 270 3.52 3.51 -1.12
C THR A 270 3.66 4.60 -2.17
N VAL A 271 3.77 4.22 -3.45
CA VAL A 271 3.77 5.15 -4.60
C VAL A 271 2.89 4.60 -5.72
N ASP A 272 2.32 5.51 -6.52
CA ASP A 272 1.42 5.16 -7.63
C ASP A 272 2.14 5.12 -8.99
N ALA A 273 3.48 5.12 -9.01
CA ALA A 273 4.27 5.17 -10.24
C ALA A 273 4.02 3.94 -11.14
N THR A 274 3.67 4.17 -12.41
CA THR A 274 3.31 3.14 -13.41
C THR A 274 3.95 3.46 -14.75
N GLY A 275 4.02 2.47 -15.64
CA GLY A 275 4.50 2.64 -17.01
C GLY A 275 5.74 1.80 -17.25
N ASP A 276 6.59 2.26 -18.17
CA ASP A 276 7.87 1.63 -18.42
C ASP A 276 8.75 1.63 -17.16
N PRO A 277 9.50 0.54 -16.86
CA PRO A 277 10.23 0.40 -15.60
C PRO A 277 11.16 1.57 -15.27
N GLU A 278 11.84 2.13 -16.28
CA GLU A 278 12.80 3.22 -16.08
C GLU A 278 12.12 4.55 -15.72
N ASP A 279 11.03 4.89 -16.41
CA ASP A 279 10.26 6.11 -16.17
C ASP A 279 9.49 6.00 -14.85
N ALA A 280 8.88 4.84 -14.59
CA ALA A 280 8.19 4.57 -13.34
C ALA A 280 9.13 4.68 -12.13
N LEU A 281 10.38 4.21 -12.25
CA LEU A 281 11.38 4.38 -11.19
C LEU A 281 11.73 5.86 -10.98
N ALA A 282 11.85 6.65 -12.04
CA ALA A 282 12.13 8.09 -11.93
C ALA A 282 10.99 8.83 -11.22
N ASP A 283 9.74 8.51 -11.55
CA ASP A 283 8.55 9.04 -10.87
C ASP A 283 8.48 8.60 -9.40
N ALA A 284 8.79 7.32 -9.13
CA ALA A 284 8.84 6.78 -7.78
C ALA A 284 9.92 7.47 -6.93
N PHE A 285 11.12 7.67 -7.47
CA PHE A 285 12.19 8.41 -6.84
C PHE A 285 11.75 9.85 -6.52
N HIS A 286 11.11 10.51 -7.48
CA HIS A 286 10.59 11.85 -7.31
C HIS A 286 9.57 11.93 -6.16
N ASP A 287 8.60 11.02 -6.14
CA ASP A 287 7.53 11.02 -5.16
C ASP A 287 8.02 10.65 -3.76
N PHE A 288 8.92 9.66 -3.66
CA PHE A 288 9.52 9.24 -2.40
C PHE A 288 10.26 10.38 -1.70
N TRP A 289 11.09 11.13 -2.44
CA TRP A 289 11.85 12.26 -1.90
C TRP A 289 11.07 13.59 -1.85
N THR A 290 9.76 13.56 -2.10
CA THR A 290 8.90 14.74 -1.93
C THR A 290 8.38 14.84 -0.50
N VAL A 291 8.92 15.80 0.26
CA VAL A 291 8.56 16.04 1.66
C VAL A 291 7.33 16.93 1.76
N LYS A 292 6.32 16.51 2.53
CA LYS A 292 5.15 17.32 2.87
C LYS A 292 5.44 18.10 4.15
N LEU A 293 5.60 19.42 4.04
CA LEU A 293 5.66 20.33 5.18
C LEU A 293 4.26 20.82 5.53
N ARG A 294 3.91 20.73 6.81
CA ARG A 294 2.67 21.24 7.39
C ARG A 294 2.99 22.23 8.50
N GLY A 295 2.37 23.41 8.48
CA GLY A 295 2.39 24.34 9.61
C GLY A 295 1.29 23.98 10.59
N LEU A 296 1.63 23.83 11.87
CA LEU A 296 0.71 23.47 12.94
C LEU A 296 -0.01 24.71 13.53
#